data_AF-A0A8H6Y0I9-F1
#
_entry.id   AF-A0A8H6Y0I9-F1
#
_cell.length_a   1.000
_cell.length_b   1.000
_cell.length_c   1.000
_cell.angle_alpha   90.00
_cell.angle_beta   90.00
_cell.angle_gamma   90.00
#
_symmetry.space_group_name_H-M   'P 1'
#
loop_
_entity.id
_entity.type
_entity.pdbx_description
1 polymer ?
#
loop_
_entity_poly.entity_id
_entity_poly.type
_entity_poly.pdbx_seq_one_letter_code
_entity_poly.pdbx_strand_id
1 'polypeptide(L)'
;MRASAVLFLLLPAVLSTVKSPNIRDNPSPTTEIQDDQTGTLMALPPQATETDAAHPFIAPGPDDQRGPCPAMNTLANHGCIPRNGSASFEEITLALMKAFNLELLFAANMAANNMLTRGNSFIDQVSIGGVSPLIPPLPGEIDGPVTGGIAKHGRFEGDASMTRADAFIGDNRGFQGILYDLDLLQLGKFGDDGPDGSSTVFNLETLIGIKNQTS
;
A
#
# COMPACT_ATOMS: atom_id res chain seq x y z
N MET A 1 61.23 0.23 -25.97
CA MET A 1 60.17 0.10 -24.94
C MET A 1 58.84 0.08 -25.67
N ARG A 2 58.16 -1.07 -25.66
CA ARG A 2 57.01 -1.39 -26.52
C ARG A 2 55.71 -0.94 -25.86
N ALA A 3 54.86 -0.24 -26.62
CA ALA A 3 53.47 0.00 -26.29
C ALA A 3 52.69 -1.32 -26.35
N SER A 4 51.89 -1.61 -25.33
CA SER A 4 51.04 -2.79 -25.26
C SER A 4 49.59 -2.43 -25.60
N ALA A 5 48.99 -3.26 -26.44
CA ALA A 5 47.73 -3.06 -27.13
C ALA A 5 46.50 -3.18 -26.21
N VAL A 6 45.50 -2.37 -26.49
CA VAL A 6 44.13 -2.46 -25.97
C VAL A 6 43.45 -3.68 -26.60
N LEU A 7 43.10 -4.66 -25.77
CA LEU A 7 42.35 -5.84 -26.19
C LEU A 7 40.84 -5.53 -26.12
N PHE A 8 40.24 -5.24 -27.27
CA PHE A 8 38.79 -5.22 -27.47
C PHE A 8 38.27 -6.66 -27.39
N LEU A 9 37.64 -7.04 -26.28
CA LEU A 9 36.87 -8.27 -26.18
C LEU A 9 35.45 -7.99 -26.68
N LEU A 10 35.19 -8.40 -27.93
CA LEU A 10 33.86 -8.55 -28.50
C LEU A 10 33.15 -9.73 -27.80
N LEU A 11 32.13 -9.46 -26.99
CA LEU A 11 31.07 -10.42 -26.69
C LEU A 11 29.81 -10.04 -27.48
N PRO A 12 29.11 -11.00 -28.11
CA PRO A 12 27.92 -10.73 -28.89
C PRO A 12 26.74 -10.37 -27.99
N ALA A 13 26.01 -9.33 -28.36
CA ALA A 13 24.70 -9.02 -27.81
C ALA A 13 23.74 -10.17 -28.15
N VAL A 14 23.42 -11.01 -27.16
CA VAL A 14 22.28 -11.91 -27.24
C VAL A 14 21.04 -11.09 -26.87
N LEU A 15 20.48 -10.42 -27.87
CA LEU A 15 19.16 -9.81 -27.79
C LEU A 15 18.13 -10.95 -27.79
N SER A 16 17.85 -11.52 -26.61
CA SER A 16 16.69 -12.38 -26.44
C SER A 16 15.44 -11.50 -26.53
N THR A 17 14.68 -11.64 -27.62
CA THR A 17 13.35 -11.07 -27.76
C THR A 17 12.41 -11.80 -26.78
N VAL A 18 12.34 -11.33 -25.53
CA VAL A 18 11.20 -11.65 -24.67
C VAL A 18 10.00 -10.95 -25.28
N LYS A 19 9.20 -11.72 -26.03
CA LYS A 19 7.91 -11.27 -26.54
C LYS A 19 6.99 -11.13 -25.34
N SER A 20 6.57 -9.90 -25.02
CA SER A 20 5.51 -9.68 -24.03
C SER A 20 4.31 -10.55 -24.40
N PRO A 21 3.77 -11.35 -23.47
CA PRO A 21 2.55 -12.10 -23.75
C PRO A 21 1.42 -11.13 -24.07
N ASN A 22 0.75 -11.35 -25.19
CA ASN A 22 -0.46 -10.60 -25.54
C ASN A 22 -1.53 -10.94 -24.50
N ILE A 23 -2.07 -9.91 -23.84
CA ILE A 23 -3.18 -9.99 -22.85
C ILE A 23 -4.49 -10.55 -23.47
N ARG A 24 -4.52 -10.81 -24.78
CA ARG A 24 -5.72 -11.18 -25.55
C ARG A 24 -6.07 -12.67 -25.53
N ASP A 25 -5.27 -13.52 -24.90
CA ASP A 25 -5.44 -14.98 -24.98
C ASP A 25 -6.05 -15.61 -23.70
N ASN A 26 -6.58 -14.82 -22.75
CA ASN A 26 -7.30 -15.39 -21.60
C ASN A 26 -8.76 -15.69 -21.99
N PRO A 27 -9.26 -16.93 -21.88
CA PRO A 27 -10.67 -17.23 -22.15
C PRO A 27 -11.58 -16.47 -21.19
N SER A 28 -12.56 -15.75 -21.74
CA SER A 28 -13.60 -15.04 -20.98
C SER A 28 -14.30 -15.98 -19.99
N PRO A 29 -14.45 -15.62 -18.71
CA PRO A 29 -15.33 -16.34 -17.79
C PRO A 29 -16.78 -15.98 -18.12
N THR A 30 -17.38 -16.68 -19.08
CA THR A 30 -18.81 -16.61 -19.36
C THR A 30 -19.57 -17.44 -18.33
N THR A 31 -19.75 -16.92 -17.12
CA THR A 31 -20.92 -17.24 -16.26
C THR A 31 -20.94 -16.29 -15.06
N GLU A 32 -21.78 -15.26 -15.14
CA GLU A 32 -22.20 -14.50 -13.95
C GLU A 32 -22.96 -15.46 -13.02
N ILE A 33 -22.46 -15.64 -11.79
CA ILE A 33 -23.26 -16.21 -10.71
C ILE A 33 -24.14 -15.08 -10.20
N GLN A 34 -25.44 -15.11 -10.49
CA GLN A 34 -26.40 -14.25 -9.81
C GLN A 34 -26.57 -14.73 -8.38
N ASP A 35 -25.77 -14.17 -7.46
CA ASP A 35 -26.11 -14.14 -6.04
C ASP A 35 -27.12 -13.00 -5.83
N ASP A 36 -28.20 -13.25 -5.11
CA ASP A 36 -29.35 -12.36 -4.93
C ASP A 36 -29.07 -11.17 -3.98
N GLN A 37 -27.78 -10.87 -3.78
CA GLN A 37 -27.30 -9.67 -3.12
C GLN A 37 -27.11 -8.58 -4.18
N THR A 38 -27.75 -7.43 -3.97
CA THR A 38 -27.65 -6.22 -4.81
C THR A 38 -26.25 -5.56 -4.75
N GLY A 39 -25.18 -6.36 -4.78
CA GLY A 39 -23.80 -5.93 -4.85
C GLY A 39 -23.23 -6.27 -6.23
N THR A 40 -22.52 -5.33 -6.83
CA THR A 40 -21.73 -5.59 -8.03
C THR A 40 -20.68 -6.65 -7.71
N LEU A 41 -20.76 -7.81 -8.34
CA LEU A 41 -19.71 -8.82 -8.30
C LEU A 41 -18.51 -8.29 -9.07
N MET A 42 -17.57 -7.66 -8.36
CA MET A 42 -16.25 -7.40 -8.92
C MET A 42 -15.49 -8.72 -8.91
N ALA A 43 -15.29 -9.31 -10.10
CA ALA A 43 -14.27 -10.34 -10.25
C ALA A 43 -12.93 -9.70 -9.88
N LEU A 44 -12.38 -10.06 -8.72
CA LEU A 44 -11.03 -9.66 -8.38
C LEU A 44 -10.13 -10.19 -9.50
N PRO A 45 -9.25 -9.36 -10.08
CA PRO A 45 -8.32 -9.86 -11.06
C PRO A 45 -7.55 -11.04 -10.44
N PRO A 46 -7.18 -12.06 -11.24
CA PRO A 46 -6.34 -13.14 -10.73
C PRO A 46 -5.16 -12.53 -9.98
N GLN A 47 -4.89 -13.04 -8.76
CA GLN A 47 -3.75 -12.61 -7.96
C GLN A 47 -2.54 -12.46 -8.87
N ALA A 48 -1.94 -11.28 -8.89
CA ALA A 48 -0.80 -11.00 -9.75
C ALA A 48 0.22 -12.14 -9.58
N THR A 49 0.48 -12.87 -10.65
CA THR A 49 1.39 -14.03 -10.65
C THR A 49 2.84 -13.62 -10.41
N GLU A 50 3.12 -12.32 -10.40
CA GLU A 50 4.35 -11.69 -9.94
C GLU A 50 4.37 -11.57 -8.41
N THR A 51 4.17 -12.69 -7.70
CA THR A 51 4.63 -12.74 -6.30
C THR A 51 6.14 -12.90 -6.37
N ASP A 52 6.87 -11.84 -6.06
CA ASP A 52 8.31 -11.93 -5.86
C ASP A 52 8.55 -13.00 -4.78
N ALA A 53 9.20 -14.10 -5.15
CA ALA A 53 9.50 -15.20 -4.23
C ALA A 53 10.33 -14.73 -3.02
N ALA A 54 11.02 -13.59 -3.13
CA ALA A 54 11.72 -12.96 -2.01
C ALA A 54 10.79 -12.22 -1.03
N HIS A 55 9.59 -11.83 -1.46
CA HIS A 55 8.61 -11.06 -0.68
C HIS A 55 7.23 -11.75 -0.62
N PRO A 56 7.15 -13.00 -0.11
CA PRO A 56 5.88 -13.70 -0.01
C PRO A 56 4.94 -13.00 0.98
N PHE A 57 3.64 -13.06 0.68
CA PHE A 57 2.62 -12.63 1.63
C PHE A 57 2.64 -13.53 2.87
N ILE A 58 2.66 -12.92 4.04
CA ILE A 58 2.43 -13.56 5.33
C ILE A 58 1.47 -12.67 6.12
N ALA A 59 0.38 -13.27 6.59
CA ALA A 59 -0.58 -12.58 7.44
C ALA A 59 0.10 -12.09 8.73
N PRO A 60 -0.29 -10.91 9.27
CA PRO A 60 0.28 -10.40 10.50
C PRO A 60 -0.02 -11.33 11.68
N GLY A 61 0.97 -11.52 12.55
CA GLY A 61 0.77 -12.13 13.86
C GLY A 61 -0.03 -11.23 14.81
N PRO A 62 -0.40 -11.74 16.00
CA PRO A 62 -1.21 -10.99 16.97
C PRO A 62 -0.53 -9.72 17.50
N ASP A 63 0.80 -9.71 17.57
CA ASP A 63 1.58 -8.58 18.08
C ASP A 63 2.10 -7.63 16.97
N ASP A 64 1.89 -8.01 15.70
CA ASP A 64 2.36 -7.24 14.56
C ASP A 64 1.49 -6.00 14.34
N GLN A 65 2.15 -4.85 14.18
CA GLN A 65 1.45 -3.58 13.99
C GLN A 65 1.01 -3.40 12.53
N ARG A 66 -0.25 -3.03 12.35
CA ARG A 66 -0.86 -2.66 11.06
C ARG A 66 -1.71 -1.42 11.28
N GLY A 67 -1.87 -0.58 10.28
CA GLY A 67 -2.46 0.75 10.46
C GLY A 67 -3.60 1.09 9.52
N PRO A 68 -3.98 2.37 9.54
CA PRO A 68 -4.90 2.95 8.57
C PRO A 68 -4.35 2.93 7.14
N CYS A 69 -3.02 2.91 6.97
CA CYS A 69 -2.39 2.99 5.66
C CYS A 69 -2.33 1.61 4.96
N PRO A 70 -3.07 1.38 3.86
CA PRO A 70 -3.05 0.10 3.15
C PRO A 70 -1.66 -0.20 2.54
N ALA A 71 -0.96 0.82 2.03
CA ALA A 71 0.37 0.67 1.45
C ALA A 71 1.38 0.08 2.46
N MET A 72 1.46 0.64 3.67
CA MET A 72 2.37 0.17 4.72
C MET A 72 2.01 -1.23 5.21
N ASN A 73 0.71 -1.54 5.30
CA ASN A 73 0.24 -2.87 5.66
C ASN A 73 0.69 -3.91 4.63
N THR A 74 0.59 -3.59 3.34
CA THR A 74 1.07 -4.45 2.26
C THR A 74 2.59 -4.65 2.34
N LEU A 75 3.37 -3.58 2.51
CA LEU A 75 4.82 -3.69 2.64
C LEU A 75 5.24 -4.60 3.80
N ALA A 76 4.60 -4.47 4.97
CA ALA A 76 4.90 -5.32 6.12
C ALA A 76 4.41 -6.77 5.92
N ASN A 77 3.24 -6.96 5.30
CA ASN A 77 2.74 -8.29 4.95
C ASN A 77 3.58 -9.01 3.89
N HIS A 78 4.32 -8.27 3.07
CA HIS A 78 5.26 -8.83 2.09
C HIS A 78 6.71 -8.84 2.56
N GLY A 79 7.01 -8.30 3.75
CA GLY A 79 8.36 -8.26 4.31
C GLY A 79 9.29 -7.25 3.63
N CYS A 80 8.73 -6.29 2.88
CA CYS A 80 9.49 -5.18 2.30
C CYS A 80 9.95 -4.18 3.39
N ILE A 81 9.23 -4.14 4.51
CA ILE A 81 9.62 -3.53 5.79
C ILE A 81 9.48 -4.58 6.90
N PRO A 82 10.00 -4.37 8.11
CA PRO A 82 9.86 -5.31 9.21
C PRO A 82 8.41 -5.74 9.44
N ARG A 83 8.18 -7.06 9.50
CA ARG A 83 6.82 -7.65 9.56
C ARG A 83 6.07 -7.30 10.84
N ASN A 84 6.79 -6.98 11.91
CA ASN A 84 6.25 -6.48 13.18
C ASN A 84 5.61 -5.10 13.05
N GLY A 85 5.77 -4.41 11.92
CA GLY A 85 5.19 -3.10 11.67
C GLY A 85 5.87 -1.95 12.42
N SER A 86 7.11 -2.12 12.86
CA SER A 86 7.97 -1.01 13.33
C SER A 86 9.12 -0.87 12.36
N ALA A 87 9.27 0.32 11.76
CA ALA A 87 10.25 0.53 10.70
C ALA A 87 10.96 1.88 10.84
N SER A 88 12.17 1.95 10.29
CA SER A 88 12.97 3.18 10.21
C SER A 88 12.58 4.07 9.04
N PHE A 89 13.05 5.32 9.05
CA PHE A 89 12.88 6.23 7.92
C PHE A 89 13.43 5.63 6.61
N GLU A 90 14.62 5.05 6.67
CA GLU A 90 15.29 4.47 5.50
C GLU A 90 14.54 3.25 4.97
N GLU A 91 14.13 2.33 5.86
CA GLU A 91 13.38 1.12 5.49
C GLU A 91 12.09 1.48 4.75
N ILE A 92 11.34 2.46 5.26
CA ILE A 92 10.10 2.92 4.64
C ILE A 92 10.40 3.55 3.27
N THR A 93 11.39 4.45 3.20
CA THR A 93 11.74 5.14 1.94
C THR A 93 12.12 4.14 0.85
N LEU A 94 13.03 3.20 1.17
CA LEU A 94 13.49 2.20 0.21
C LEU A 94 12.38 1.24 -0.20
N ALA A 95 11.51 0.83 0.72
CA ALA A 95 10.39 -0.07 0.42
C ALA A 95 9.36 0.60 -0.49
N LEU A 96 9.01 1.87 -0.24
CA LEU A 96 8.12 2.65 -1.10
C LEU A 96 8.67 2.80 -2.52
N MET A 97 9.97 3.05 -2.67
CA MET A 97 10.61 3.13 -3.98
C MET A 97 10.63 1.77 -4.69
N LYS A 98 11.05 0.71 -4.00
CA LYS A 98 11.25 -0.61 -4.64
C LYS A 98 9.95 -1.35 -4.94
N ALA A 99 8.99 -1.31 -4.02
CA ALA A 99 7.75 -2.09 -4.15
C ALA A 99 6.64 -1.35 -4.89
N PHE A 100 6.59 -0.01 -4.78
CA PHE A 100 5.54 0.81 -5.42
C PHE A 100 6.07 1.76 -6.48
N ASN A 101 7.37 1.69 -6.80
CA ASN A 101 8.00 2.52 -7.83
C ASN A 101 7.79 4.03 -7.60
N LEU A 102 7.78 4.46 -6.33
CA LEU A 102 7.67 5.87 -5.97
C LEU A 102 9.01 6.59 -6.18
N GLU A 103 8.93 7.84 -6.64
CA GLU A 103 10.09 8.72 -6.77
C GLU A 103 10.69 9.03 -5.38
N LEU A 104 12.00 9.26 -5.33
CA LEU A 104 12.75 9.38 -4.07
C LEU A 104 12.22 10.49 -3.17
N LEU A 105 11.99 11.70 -3.69
CA LEU A 105 11.53 12.81 -2.86
C LEU A 105 10.13 12.55 -2.32
N PHE A 106 9.25 11.95 -3.12
CA PHE A 106 7.92 11.57 -2.65
C PHE A 106 7.97 10.48 -1.57
N ALA A 107 8.75 9.42 -1.78
CA ALA A 107 8.93 8.34 -0.81
C ALA A 107 9.56 8.85 0.51
N ALA A 108 10.61 9.66 0.41
CA ALA A 108 11.28 10.26 1.56
C ALA A 108 10.34 11.21 2.32
N ASN A 109 9.52 12.00 1.62
CA ASN A 109 8.53 12.86 2.26
C ASN A 109 7.47 12.06 3.04
N MET A 110 6.99 10.94 2.48
CA MET A 110 6.05 10.05 3.18
C MET A 110 6.69 9.41 4.42
N ALA A 111 7.92 8.91 4.32
CA ALA A 111 8.66 8.37 5.45
C ALA A 111 8.94 9.43 6.53
N ALA A 112 9.31 10.65 6.12
CA ALA A 112 9.54 11.77 7.02
C ALA A 112 8.25 12.15 7.76
N ASN A 113 7.10 12.19 7.06
CA ASN A 113 5.83 12.50 7.69
C ASN A 113 5.45 11.46 8.76
N ASN A 114 5.67 10.16 8.51
CA ASN A 114 5.49 9.12 9.52
C ASN A 114 6.37 9.38 10.76
N MET A 115 7.67 9.61 10.54
CA MET A 115 8.65 9.77 11.63
C MET A 115 8.40 11.05 12.45
N LEU A 116 8.18 12.18 11.78
CA LEU A 116 8.05 13.49 12.43
C LEU A 116 6.73 13.64 13.19
N THR A 117 5.65 13.04 12.69
CA THR A 117 4.34 13.19 13.33
C THR A 117 4.13 12.19 14.45
N ARG A 118 4.65 10.95 14.30
CA ARG A 118 4.29 9.79 15.14
C ARG A 118 5.43 8.83 15.47
N GLY A 119 6.63 9.05 14.93
CA GLY A 119 7.80 8.23 15.24
C GLY A 119 8.60 8.72 16.44
N ASN A 120 9.61 7.94 16.80
CA ASN A 120 10.67 8.33 17.72
C ASN A 120 11.97 8.52 16.93
N SER A 121 12.32 9.78 16.66
CA SER A 121 13.50 10.15 15.88
C SER A 121 14.82 9.90 16.58
N PHE A 122 14.85 9.70 17.91
CA PHE A 122 16.09 9.36 18.62
C PHE A 122 16.54 7.93 18.35
N ILE A 123 15.60 7.03 18.02
CA ILE A 123 15.88 5.63 17.70
C ILE A 123 15.56 5.27 16.25
N ASP A 124 15.17 6.26 15.43
CA ASP A 124 14.74 6.11 14.04
C ASP A 124 13.74 4.95 13.86
N GLN A 125 12.63 5.00 14.62
CA GLN A 125 11.56 4.00 14.54
C GLN A 125 10.18 4.63 14.59
N VAL A 126 9.27 4.14 13.76
CA VAL A 126 7.85 4.45 13.80
C VAL A 126 7.01 3.18 13.67
N SER A 127 5.93 3.10 14.46
CA SER A 127 4.93 2.04 14.32
C SER A 127 3.98 2.40 13.19
N ILE A 128 3.82 1.50 12.20
CA ILE A 128 2.85 1.64 11.12
C ILE A 128 1.41 1.39 11.58
N GLY A 129 1.22 1.04 12.85
CA GLY A 129 -0.09 0.83 13.46
C GLY A 129 -0.24 1.68 14.72
N GLY A 130 -0.64 1.02 15.80
CA GLY A 130 -0.88 1.64 17.10
C GLY A 130 0.35 1.67 17.99
N VAL A 131 0.11 1.60 19.30
CA VAL A 131 1.16 1.53 20.34
C VAL A 131 2.07 0.32 20.11
N SER A 132 3.38 0.55 20.14
CA SER A 132 4.39 -0.51 20.10
C SER A 132 5.28 -0.41 21.33
N PRO A 133 5.49 -1.49 22.10
CA PRO A 133 6.38 -1.46 23.26
C PRO A 133 7.85 -1.22 22.89
N LEU A 134 8.20 -1.38 21.61
CA LEU A 134 9.55 -1.16 21.09
C LEU A 134 9.88 0.33 20.88
N ILE A 135 8.85 1.18 20.88
CA ILE A 135 8.98 2.59 20.53
C ILE A 135 8.49 3.43 21.72
N PRO A 136 9.40 3.92 22.59
CA PRO A 136 9.01 4.77 23.70
C PRO A 136 8.61 6.17 23.22
N PRO A 137 7.84 6.94 24.02
CA PRO A 137 7.51 8.32 23.68
C PRO A 137 8.75 9.21 23.63
N LEU A 138 8.66 10.28 22.84
CA LEU A 138 9.67 11.34 22.82
C LEU A 138 9.74 12.06 24.18
N PRO A 139 10.91 12.63 24.55
CA PRO A 139 11.03 13.48 25.74
C PRO A 139 9.95 14.57 25.78
N GLY A 140 9.36 14.78 26.95
CA GLY A 140 8.23 15.70 27.14
C GLY A 140 6.88 15.15 26.69
N GLU A 141 6.80 13.85 26.33
CA GLU A 141 5.54 13.17 26.01
C GLU A 141 4.70 13.93 24.98
N ILE A 142 5.37 14.46 23.95
CA ILE A 142 4.73 15.29 22.91
C ILE A 142 3.59 14.53 22.21
N ASP A 143 3.68 13.20 22.15
CA ASP A 143 2.63 12.31 21.65
C ASP A 143 1.91 11.56 22.78
N GLY A 144 1.87 12.11 23.99
CA GLY A 144 1.29 11.49 25.17
C GLY A 144 2.21 10.48 25.86
N PRO A 145 1.73 9.84 26.95
CA PRO A 145 2.52 8.94 27.79
C PRO A 145 2.89 7.62 27.10
N VAL A 146 2.25 7.31 25.98
CA VAL A 146 2.55 6.17 25.10
C VAL A 146 2.54 6.65 23.65
N THR A 147 3.48 6.18 22.84
CA THR A 147 3.43 6.46 21.38
C THR A 147 2.22 5.79 20.79
N GLY A 148 1.46 6.48 19.94
CA GLY A 148 0.31 5.86 19.29
C GLY A 148 0.54 5.38 17.87
N GLY A 149 1.76 5.55 17.33
CA GLY A 149 2.08 5.21 15.94
C GLY A 149 1.23 6.01 14.94
N ILE A 150 1.30 5.64 13.65
CA ILE A 150 0.56 6.37 12.62
C ILE A 150 -0.95 6.22 12.75
N ALA A 151 -1.46 5.23 13.49
CA ALA A 151 -2.90 5.04 13.73
C ALA A 151 -3.47 6.01 14.78
N LYS A 152 -2.64 6.75 15.50
CA LYS A 152 -3.14 7.72 16.47
C LYS A 152 -3.74 8.93 15.77
N HIS A 153 -4.97 9.23 16.13
CA HIS A 153 -5.75 10.34 15.59
C HIS A 153 -5.16 11.74 15.85
N GLY A 154 -5.34 12.64 14.88
CA GLY A 154 -5.13 14.08 15.03
C GLY A 154 -3.77 14.64 14.60
N ARG A 155 -2.95 13.88 13.87
CA ARG A 155 -1.73 14.41 13.19
C ARG A 155 -1.49 13.73 11.86
N PHE A 156 -1.32 12.41 11.87
CA PHE A 156 -1.17 11.61 10.66
C PHE A 156 -2.52 11.00 10.24
N GLU A 157 -3.09 10.18 11.12
CA GLU A 157 -4.46 9.68 10.95
C GLU A 157 -5.47 10.79 11.25
N GLY A 158 -6.56 10.80 10.49
CA GLY A 158 -7.65 11.76 10.56
C GLY A 158 -8.94 11.25 9.92
N ASP A 159 -9.98 12.06 10.05
CA ASP A 159 -11.35 11.72 9.69
C ASP A 159 -11.58 11.64 8.17
N ALA A 160 -12.76 11.16 7.78
CA ALA A 160 -13.20 10.99 6.38
C ALA A 160 -12.27 10.06 5.57
N SER A 161 -11.76 9.03 6.24
CA SER A 161 -11.01 7.94 5.59
C SER A 161 -11.93 7.11 4.69
N MET A 162 -11.42 6.61 3.56
CA MET A 162 -12.25 5.86 2.59
C MET A 162 -12.71 4.51 3.14
N THR A 163 -11.86 3.82 3.91
CA THR A 163 -12.13 2.43 4.35
C THR A 163 -11.96 2.21 5.86
N ARG A 164 -11.76 3.28 6.63
CA ARG A 164 -11.61 3.32 8.10
C ARG A 164 -12.61 4.33 8.64
N ALA A 165 -13.23 4.05 9.78
CA ALA A 165 -14.13 5.00 10.44
C ALA A 165 -13.33 6.08 11.16
N ASP A 166 -13.97 7.21 11.41
CA ASP A 166 -13.40 8.26 12.23
C ASP A 166 -13.19 7.77 13.67
N ALA A 167 -12.13 8.26 14.31
CA ALA A 167 -11.75 7.83 15.66
C ALA A 167 -12.83 8.14 16.71
N PHE A 168 -13.67 9.14 16.47
CA PHE A 168 -14.77 9.51 17.37
C PHE A 168 -15.91 8.48 17.35
N ILE A 169 -16.16 7.84 16.21
CA ILE A 169 -17.33 6.96 16.01
C ILE A 169 -16.96 5.48 16.00
N GLY A 170 -15.70 5.12 15.76
CA GLY A 170 -15.30 3.72 15.64
C GLY A 170 -13.81 3.46 15.52
N ASP A 171 -13.49 2.40 14.79
CA ASP A 171 -12.12 1.91 14.59
C ASP A 171 -11.46 2.62 13.40
N ASN A 172 -10.53 3.53 13.70
CA ASN A 172 -9.76 4.28 12.71
C ASN A 172 -8.57 3.53 12.11
N ARG A 173 -8.38 2.26 12.46
CA ARG A 173 -7.24 1.43 12.05
C ARG A 173 -7.70 0.26 11.18
N GLY A 174 -8.67 -0.51 11.66
CA GLY A 174 -9.19 -1.69 10.99
C GLY A 174 -9.86 -1.40 9.66
N PHE A 175 -9.73 -2.32 8.70
CA PHE A 175 -10.48 -2.24 7.45
C PHE A 175 -11.97 -2.49 7.71
N GLN A 176 -12.82 -1.67 7.09
CA GLN A 176 -14.26 -1.75 7.24
C GLN A 176 -14.92 -2.06 5.90
N GLY A 177 -15.52 -3.25 5.80
CA GLY A 177 -16.18 -3.70 4.58
C GLY A 177 -17.31 -2.77 4.13
N ILE A 178 -18.10 -2.25 5.07
CA ILE A 178 -19.23 -1.35 4.76
C ILE A 178 -18.75 -0.08 4.04
N LEU A 179 -17.64 0.52 4.49
CA LEU A 179 -17.10 1.72 3.84
C LEU A 179 -16.54 1.40 2.45
N TYR A 180 -15.89 0.23 2.32
CA TYR A 180 -15.43 -0.25 1.02
C TYR A 180 -16.59 -0.52 0.05
N ASP A 181 -17.71 -1.06 0.53
CA ASP A 181 -18.91 -1.26 -0.29
C ASP A 181 -19.47 0.07 -0.80
N LEU A 182 -19.43 1.14 0.02
CA LEU A 182 -19.80 2.49 -0.42
C LEU A 182 -18.87 3.03 -1.51
N ASP A 183 -17.55 2.77 -1.40
CA ASP A 183 -16.59 3.10 -2.45
C ASP A 183 -16.90 2.35 -3.75
N LEU A 184 -17.25 1.06 -3.67
CA LEU A 184 -17.66 0.27 -4.82
C LEU A 184 -18.96 0.78 -5.46
N LEU A 185 -19.89 1.32 -4.67
CA LEU A 185 -21.06 2.02 -5.21
C LEU A 185 -20.70 3.31 -5.94
N GLN A 186 -19.57 3.96 -5.61
CA GLN A 186 -19.08 5.11 -6.39
C GLN A 186 -18.43 4.67 -7.67
N LEU A 187 -17.66 3.59 -7.62
CA LEU A 187 -17.09 2.99 -8.80
C LEU A 187 -18.18 2.60 -9.80
N GLY A 188 -19.26 1.95 -9.37
CA GLY A 188 -20.37 1.60 -10.27
C GLY A 188 -21.10 2.80 -10.89
N LYS A 189 -20.94 4.02 -10.35
CA LYS A 189 -21.57 5.24 -10.88
C LYS A 189 -20.65 6.05 -11.79
N PHE A 190 -19.35 6.09 -11.46
CA PHE A 190 -18.39 7.02 -12.06
C PHE A 190 -17.17 6.33 -12.66
N GLY A 191 -17.03 5.02 -12.46
CA GLY A 191 -15.92 4.23 -12.99
C GLY A 191 -16.01 4.03 -14.49
N ASP A 192 -14.84 3.97 -15.13
CA ASP A 192 -14.74 3.70 -16.55
C ASP A 192 -14.84 2.19 -16.83
N ASP A 193 -15.24 1.86 -18.05
CA ASP A 193 -15.22 0.49 -18.55
C ASP A 193 -13.77 0.02 -18.73
N GLY A 194 -13.50 -1.19 -18.24
CA GLY A 194 -12.21 -1.85 -18.38
C GLY A 194 -12.28 -3.11 -19.24
N PRO A 195 -11.14 -3.80 -19.40
CA PRO A 195 -11.08 -5.08 -20.09
C PRO A 195 -12.00 -6.15 -19.47
N ASP A 196 -12.30 -6.01 -18.17
CA ASP A 196 -13.03 -6.99 -17.37
C ASP A 196 -14.54 -6.67 -17.23
N GLY A 197 -15.03 -5.55 -17.81
CA GLY A 197 -16.45 -5.20 -17.79
C GLY A 197 -16.71 -3.71 -17.66
N SER A 198 -17.99 -3.37 -17.46
CA SER A 198 -18.41 -1.98 -17.26
C SER A 198 -18.08 -1.48 -15.85
N SER A 199 -17.64 -0.22 -15.73
CA SER A 199 -17.32 0.41 -14.45
C SER A 199 -16.36 -0.39 -13.56
N THR A 200 -15.32 -0.97 -14.16
CA THR A 200 -14.30 -1.76 -13.44
C THR A 200 -13.04 -0.95 -13.15
N VAL A 201 -12.91 0.26 -13.67
CA VAL A 201 -11.70 1.09 -13.54
C VAL A 201 -11.93 2.26 -12.59
N PHE A 202 -11.14 2.31 -11.51
CA PHE A 202 -11.08 3.46 -10.62
C PHE A 202 -10.42 4.65 -11.31
N ASN A 203 -11.17 5.75 -11.43
CA ASN A 203 -10.71 7.00 -12.04
C ASN A 203 -10.86 8.19 -11.07
N LEU A 204 -10.49 9.38 -11.53
CA LEU A 204 -10.55 10.59 -10.71
C LEU A 204 -12.00 10.96 -10.33
N GLU A 205 -12.97 10.79 -11.22
CA GLU A 205 -14.38 11.08 -10.93
C GLU A 205 -14.93 10.16 -9.84
N THR A 206 -14.52 8.89 -9.83
CA THR A 206 -14.83 7.94 -8.77
C THR A 206 -14.28 8.42 -7.42
N LEU A 207 -13.01 8.87 -7.39
CA LEU A 207 -12.39 9.41 -6.17
C LEU A 207 -13.06 10.69 -5.68
N ILE A 208 -13.45 11.59 -6.59
CA ILE A 208 -14.23 12.79 -6.26
C ILE A 208 -15.59 12.39 -5.68
N GLY A 209 -16.27 11.42 -6.30
CA GLY A 209 -17.53 10.87 -5.83
C GLY A 209 -17.42 10.32 -4.41
N ILE A 210 -16.37 9.56 -4.12
CA ILE A 210 -16.10 9.02 -2.77
C ILE A 210 -15.94 10.15 -1.76
N LYS A 211 -15.08 11.14 -2.06
CA LYS A 211 -14.82 12.22 -1.12
C LYS A 211 -16.00 13.15 -0.87
N ASN A 212 -16.87 13.33 -1.85
CA ASN A 212 -18.09 14.11 -1.69
C ASN A 212 -19.13 13.45 -0.76
N GLN A 213 -18.99 12.15 -0.44
CA GLN A 213 -19.87 11.46 0.50
C GLN A 213 -19.40 11.54 1.96
N THR A 214 -18.10 11.72 2.15
CA THR A 214 -17.46 11.77 3.46
C THR A 214 -17.27 13.18 4.00
N SER A 215 -17.72 14.21 3.26
CA SER A 215 -17.54 15.64 3.58
C SER A 215 -18.75 16.24 4.29
#